data_AF-G6A1H4-F1
#
_entry.id   AF-G6A1H4-F1
#
_cell.length_a   1.000
_cell.length_b   1.000
_cell.length_c   1.000
_cell.angle_alpha   90.00
_cell.angle_beta   90.00
_cell.angle_gamma   90.00
#
_symmetry.space_group_name_H-M   'P 1'
#
loop_
_entity.id
_entity.type
_entity.pdbx_description
1 polymer ?
#
loop_
_entity_poly.entity_id
_entity_poly.type
_entity_poly.pdbx_seq_one_letter_code
_entity_poly.pdbx_strand_id
1 'polypeptide(L)' 'MARRLVKLFGSSLKFCLVAEGESDVYHRFGPAMAWDMVAGDAVTRTADGIVSTIDDSSYLHGNCHYRNTAFIASGKWGP' A
#
# COMPACT_ATOMS: atom_id res chain seq x y z
N MET A 1 19.92 -14.96 17.94
CA MET A 1 19.55 -13.71 17.24
C MET A 1 18.84 -14.09 15.94
N ALA A 2 17.49 -14.11 15.94
CA ALA A 2 16.73 -14.55 14.78
C ALA A 2 16.81 -13.49 13.68
N ARG A 3 17.41 -13.83 12.54
CA ARG A 3 17.28 -13.03 11.32
C ARG A 3 15.80 -13.03 10.94
N ARG A 4 15.10 -11.90 11.11
CA ARG A 4 13.74 -11.73 10.58
C ARG A 4 13.89 -11.79 9.06
N LEU A 5 13.56 -12.95 8.47
CA LEU A 5 13.44 -13.08 7.02
C LEU A 5 12.45 -12.02 6.57
N VAL A 6 12.89 -11.08 5.74
CA VAL A 6 11.98 -10.17 5.05
C VAL A 6 11.12 -11.04 4.15
N LYS A 7 9.89 -11.29 4.60
CA LYS A 7 8.98 -12.21 3.92
C LYS A 7 8.48 -11.51 2.67
N LEU A 8 8.84 -12.04 1.51
CA LEU A 8 8.42 -11.49 0.21
C LEU A 8 6.97 -11.90 -0.04
N PHE A 9 6.05 -10.97 0.21
CA PHE A 9 4.63 -11.13 -0.12
C PHE A 9 4.27 -10.47 -1.45
N GLY A 10 3.22 -10.99 -2.10
CA GLY A 10 2.57 -10.30 -3.22
C GLY A 10 1.92 -8.98 -2.79
N SER A 11 1.64 -8.09 -3.74
CA SER A 11 1.07 -6.77 -3.47
C SER A 11 -0.27 -6.84 -2.74
N SER A 12 -1.18 -7.71 -3.18
CA SER A 12 -2.51 -7.85 -2.58
C SER A 12 -2.44 -8.22 -1.10
N LEU A 13 -1.60 -9.20 -0.74
CA LEU A 13 -1.44 -9.61 0.65
C LEU A 13 -0.81 -8.51 1.51
N LYS A 14 0.10 -7.70 0.96
CA LYS A 14 0.66 -6.55 1.70
C LYS A 14 -0.40 -5.52 2.07
N PHE A 15 -1.35 -5.24 1.17
CA PHE A 15 -2.49 -4.38 1.49
C PHE A 15 -3.36 -4.96 2.60
N CYS A 16 -3.67 -6.27 2.54
CA CYS A 16 -4.43 -6.93 3.60
C CYS A 16 -3.71 -6.85 4.95
N LEU A 17 -2.41 -7.14 5.00
CA LEU A 17 -1.62 -7.08 6.23
C LEU A 17 -1.60 -5.66 6.83
N VAL A 18 -1.54 -4.63 6.00
CA VAL A 18 -1.63 -3.24 6.46
C VAL A 18 -3.03 -2.91 6.99
N ALA A 19 -4.08 -3.33 6.28
CA ALA A 19 -5.46 -3.12 6.70
C ALA A 19 -5.82 -3.88 8.00
N GLU A 20 -5.23 -5.06 8.21
CA GLU A 20 -5.39 -5.88 9.41
C GLU A 20 -4.56 -5.37 10.61
N GLY A 21 -3.63 -4.44 10.39
CA GLY A 21 -2.72 -3.94 11.43
C GLY A 21 -1.53 -4.86 11.73
N GLU A 22 -1.32 -5.91 10.92
CA GLU A 22 -0.19 -6.84 11.02
C GLU A 22 1.12 -6.28 10.39
N SER A 23 0.99 -5.18 9.63
CA SER A 23 2.11 -4.45 9.03
C SER A 23 1.88 -2.95 9.14
N ASP A 24 2.88 -2.21 9.61
CA ASP A 24 2.73 -0.76 9.78
C ASP A 24 2.63 -0.03 8.43
N VAL A 25 3.45 -0.44 7.45
CA VAL A 25 3.63 0.26 6.18
C VAL A 25 3.86 -0.70 5.02
N TYR A 26 3.27 -0.39 3.87
CA TYR A 26 3.62 -0.93 2.55
C TYR A 26 3.97 0.21 1.59
N HIS A 27 5.25 0.34 1.25
CA HIS A 27 5.69 1.28 0.21
C HIS A 27 5.91 0.57 -1.13
N ARG A 28 5.73 1.31 -2.23
CA ARG A 28 6.12 0.88 -3.58
C ARG A 28 6.69 2.08 -4.34
N PHE A 29 7.99 2.03 -4.63
CA PHE A 29 8.67 3.07 -5.40
C PHE A 29 8.89 2.71 -6.87
N GLY A 30 8.74 1.42 -7.21
CA GLY A 30 8.78 0.94 -8.59
C GLY A 30 7.40 0.95 -9.25
N PRO A 31 7.34 0.81 -10.59
CA PRO A 31 6.07 0.79 -11.31
C PRO A 31 5.16 -0.33 -10.81
N ALA A 32 3.88 -0.03 -10.69
CA ALA A 32 2.79 -0.98 -10.46
C ALA A 32 1.65 -0.66 -11.43
N MET A 33 0.82 -1.65 -11.73
CA MET A 33 -0.36 -1.41 -12.56
C MET A 33 -1.55 -1.08 -11.67
N ALA A 34 -2.46 -0.25 -12.15
CA ALA A 34 -3.63 0.18 -11.40
C ALA A 34 -4.45 -1.02 -10.88
N TRP A 35 -4.59 -2.08 -11.69
CA TRP A 35 -5.30 -3.28 -11.29
C TRP A 35 -4.65 -4.05 -10.13
N ASP A 36 -3.33 -3.91 -9.91
CA ASP A 36 -2.63 -4.55 -8.78
C ASP A 36 -2.86 -3.81 -7.44
N MET A 37 -3.47 -2.62 -7.51
CA MET A 37 -3.41 -1.60 -6.46
C MET A 37 -4.78 -1.13 -6.00
N VAL A 38 -5.69 -0.89 -6.95
CA VAL A 38 -7.01 -0.26 -6.69
C VAL A 38 -7.80 -1.03 -5.63
N ALA A 39 -7.83 -2.36 -5.73
CA ALA A 39 -8.56 -3.18 -4.76
C ALA A 39 -7.93 -3.12 -3.36
N GLY A 40 -6.59 -3.17 -3.29
CA GLY A 40 -5.87 -3.09 -2.02
C GLY A 40 -6.01 -1.74 -1.34
N ASP A 41 -5.92 -0.65 -2.11
CA ASP A 41 -6.15 0.71 -1.63
C ASP A 41 -7.56 0.89 -1.06
N ALA A 42 -8.58 0.41 -1.78
CA ALA A 42 -9.97 0.46 -1.30
C ALA A 42 -10.13 -0.27 0.05
N VAL A 43 -9.51 -1.45 0.20
CA VAL A 43 -9.52 -2.21 1.46
C VAL A 43 -8.81 -1.43 2.57
N THR A 44 -7.60 -0.93 2.32
CA THR A 44 -6.83 -0.16 3.30
C THR A 44 -7.59 1.08 3.77
N ARG A 45 -8.15 1.88 2.86
CA ARG A 45 -8.93 3.07 3.23
C ARG A 45 -10.23 2.75 3.96
N THR A 46 -10.87 1.63 3.64
CA THR A 46 -12.07 1.17 4.38
C THR A 46 -11.72 0.76 5.81
N ALA A 47 -10.50 0.27 6.04
CA ALA A 47 -9.97 -0.04 7.37
C ALA A 47 -9.38 1.18 8.11
N ASP A 48 -9.80 2.40 7.76
CA ASP A 48 -9.27 3.68 8.27
C ASP A 48 -7.76 3.89 8.01
N GLY A 49 -7.15 3.15 7.09
CA GLY A 49 -5.78 3.32 6.65
C GLY A 49 -5.63 4.44 5.62
N ILE A 50 -4.39 4.79 5.30
CA ILE A 50 -4.04 5.86 4.36
C ILE A 50 -3.28 5.26 3.18
N VAL A 51 -3.58 5.76 1.97
CA VAL A 51 -2.76 5.55 0.78
C VAL A 51 -2.47 6.91 0.16
N SER A 52 -1.21 7.32 0.22
CA SER A 52 -0.71 8.62 -0.24
C SER A 52 0.50 8.45 -1.16
N THR A 53 0.82 9.50 -1.90
CA THR A 53 2.14 9.66 -2.54
C THR A 53 3.22 9.89 -1.47
N ILE A 54 4.49 9.90 -1.89
CA ILE A 54 5.64 10.13 -0.98
C ILE A 54 5.63 11.54 -0.38
N ASP A 55 5.02 12.51 -1.07
CA ASP A 55 4.90 13.90 -0.63
C ASP A 55 3.60 14.20 0.14
N ASP A 56 2.93 13.16 0.65
CA ASP A 56 1.66 13.22 1.37
C ASP A 56 0.50 13.83 0.58
N SER A 57 0.62 13.95 -0.75
CA SER A 57 -0.50 14.34 -1.60
C SER A 57 -1.48 13.18 -1.83
N SER A 58 -2.71 13.54 -2.20
CA SER A 58 -3.77 12.57 -2.46
C SER A 58 -3.38 11.65 -3.61
N TYR A 59 -3.40 10.34 -3.36
CA TYR A 59 -3.03 9.35 -4.35
C TYR A 59 -4.14 9.13 -5.38
N LEU A 60 -3.81 9.27 -6.67
CA LEU A 60 -4.67 8.94 -7.80
C LEU A 60 -4.16 7.72 -8.55
N HIS A 61 -5.08 6.83 -8.93
CA HIS A 61 -4.75 5.63 -9.70
C HIS A 61 -4.69 5.92 -11.19
N GLY A 62 -3.63 5.42 -11.82
CA GLY A 62 -3.53 5.16 -13.23
C GLY A 62 -3.42 6.41 -14.09
N ASN A 63 -2.45 6.44 -14.98
CA ASN A 63 -2.54 7.27 -16.18
C ASN A 63 -3.25 6.51 -17.32
N CYS A 64 -3.27 7.07 -18.53
CA CYS A 64 -3.82 6.41 -19.73
C CYS A 64 -3.13 5.07 -20.09
N HIS A 65 -2.01 4.74 -19.45
CA HIS A 65 -1.30 3.47 -19.58
C HIS A 65 -1.48 2.56 -18.36
N TYR A 66 -2.42 2.88 -17.46
CA TYR A 66 -2.70 2.15 -16.22
C TYR A 66 -1.51 2.01 -15.28
N ARG A 67 -0.46 2.83 -15.45
CA ARG A 67 0.68 2.85 -14.54
C ARG A 67 0.38 3.72 -13.35
N ASN A 68 0.73 3.21 -12.19
CA ASN A 68 0.61 3.88 -10.92
C ASN A 68 1.93 4.54 -10.52
N THR A 69 1.83 5.74 -9.96
CA THR A 69 2.93 6.44 -9.30
C THR A 69 3.30 5.76 -7.98
N ALA A 70 4.49 6.10 -7.49
CA ALA A 70 4.96 5.64 -6.20
C ALA A 70 3.99 6.04 -5.07
N PHE A 71 3.84 5.17 -4.08
CA PHE A 71 2.91 5.38 -2.97
C PHE A 71 3.42 4.75 -1.68
N ILE A 72 2.78 5.17 -0.59
CA ILE A 72 2.89 4.62 0.74
C ILE A 72 1.47 4.28 1.20
N ALA A 73 1.25 3.03 1.59
CA ALA A 73 0.06 2.60 2.32
C ALA A 73 0.42 2.37 3.79
N SER A 74 -0.39 2.89 4.70
CA SER A 74 -0.26 2.69 6.14
C SER A 74 -1.59 2.32 6.77
N GLY A 75 -1.53 1.56 7.86
CA GLY A 75 -2.70 1.23 8.65
C GLY A 75 -3.25 2.48 9.35
N LYS A 76 -4.40 2.34 10.02
CA LYS A 76 -4.94 3.40 10.87
C LYS A 76 -3.90 3.81 11.91
N TRP A 77 -3.41 5.04 11.81
CA TRP A 77 -2.64 5.66 12.87
C TRP A 77 -3.60 6.18 13.94
N GLY A 78 -3.63 5.51 15.08
CA GLY A 78 -4.25 6.03 16.31
C GLY A 78 -3.16 6.60 17.24
N PRO A 79 -3.40 7.73 17.93
CA PRO A 79 -2.66 8.03 19.15
C PRO A 79 -2.93 7.01 20.26
#